data_AF-A0A3R9VM66-F1
#
_entry.id   AF-A0A3R9VM66-F1
#
_cell.length_a   1.000
_cell.length_b   1.000
_cell.length_c   1.000
_cell.angle_alpha   90.00
_cell.angle_beta   90.00
_cell.angle_gamma   90.00
#
_symmetry.space_group_name_H-M   'P 1'
#
loop_
_entity.id
_entity.type
_entity.pdbx_description
1 polymer ?
#
loop_
_entity_poly.entity_id
_entity_poly.type
_entity_poly.pdbx_seq_one_letter_code
_entity_poly.pdbx_strand_id
1 'polypeptide(L)'
;MGFTSAWAITAHTDDVMAGLRARVLPLIERHRRLPEVRRAWLAWCADPLPDHRDWDELWGVPEKGQAIGSFLRLTSEAPLDYLHCSHDPHSSDDPHSSDDPHSSDDPRSSQDGSAGCSDDTEVHLYDLWETSAEEVRPYLGFYRKDYAVSALFHAIGPERAALLPGWCGDFALTAEEVRRSLPAVERALGLTPLERVAAEERIWLDAGPDDEPVLDGPLRCWREAAEAGLGLLGAHVHLY
;
A
#
# COMPACT_ATOMS: atom_id res chain seq x y z
N MET A 1 14.05 -16.37 7.04
CA MET A 1 13.04 -16.01 6.02
C MET A 1 13.18 -14.52 5.74
N GLY A 2 13.16 -14.09 4.48
CA GLY A 2 13.18 -12.66 4.14
C GLY A 2 11.75 -12.21 3.85
N PHE A 3 11.37 -10.99 4.25
CA PHE A 3 10.10 -10.40 3.85
C PHE A 3 10.26 -9.70 2.50
N THR A 4 9.17 -9.65 1.74
CA THR A 4 9.02 -8.82 0.55
C THR A 4 7.96 -7.79 0.85
N SER A 5 8.18 -6.52 0.52
CA SER A 5 7.12 -5.52 0.54
C SER A 5 6.64 -5.26 -0.89
N ALA A 6 5.38 -4.89 -1.02
CA ALA A 6 4.81 -4.38 -2.25
C ALA A 6 4.09 -3.07 -1.98
N TRP A 7 4.22 -2.10 -2.88
CA TRP A 7 3.31 -0.95 -2.95
C TRP A 7 2.56 -1.01 -4.27
N ALA A 8 1.23 -1.12 -4.20
CA ALA A 8 0.35 -1.23 -5.34
C ALA A 8 -0.54 0.01 -5.45
N ILE A 9 -0.68 0.53 -6.67
CA ILE A 9 -1.68 1.54 -7.01
C ILE A 9 -2.54 1.00 -8.15
N THR A 10 -3.84 0.88 -7.90
CA THR A 10 -4.84 0.30 -8.80
C THR A 10 -5.99 1.28 -9.02
N ALA A 11 -6.60 1.22 -10.21
CA ALA A 11 -7.73 2.08 -10.56
C ALA A 11 -9.04 1.29 -10.60
N HIS A 12 -10.12 1.92 -10.13
CA HIS A 12 -11.42 1.29 -10.03
C HIS A 12 -12.56 2.28 -10.31
N THR A 13 -13.73 1.74 -10.64
CA THR A 13 -14.96 2.54 -10.72
C THR A 13 -15.38 3.05 -9.33
N ASP A 14 -16.18 4.13 -9.30
CA ASP A 14 -16.67 4.68 -8.03
C ASP A 14 -17.53 3.69 -7.23
N ASP A 15 -18.22 2.76 -7.91
CA ASP A 15 -19.00 1.69 -7.27
C ASP A 15 -18.10 0.73 -6.48
N VAL A 16 -17.01 0.27 -7.10
CA VAL A 16 -16.00 -0.57 -6.42
C VAL A 16 -15.33 0.23 -5.31
N MET A 17 -14.93 1.48 -5.59
CA MET A 17 -14.31 2.35 -4.59
C MET A 17 -15.20 2.59 -3.38
N ALA A 18 -16.54 2.63 -3.52
CA ALA A 18 -17.44 2.80 -2.39
C ALA A 18 -17.29 1.65 -1.37
N GLY A 19 -17.21 0.40 -1.85
CA GLY A 19 -16.96 -0.78 -1.01
C GLY A 19 -15.58 -0.76 -0.36
N LEU A 20 -14.55 -0.47 -1.16
CA LEU A 20 -13.16 -0.40 -0.68
C LEU A 20 -12.97 0.67 0.39
N ARG A 21 -13.48 1.88 0.14
CA ARG A 21 -13.37 3.01 1.06
C ARG A 21 -14.00 2.74 2.41
N ALA A 22 -15.15 2.05 2.44
CA ALA A 22 -15.83 1.71 3.69
C ALA A 22 -14.95 0.85 4.62
N ARG A 23 -14.05 0.03 4.03
CA ARG A 23 -13.13 -0.85 4.76
C ARG A 23 -11.78 -0.17 5.05
N VAL A 24 -11.22 0.50 4.04
CA VAL A 24 -9.85 1.03 4.06
C VAL A 24 -9.72 2.35 4.83
N LEU A 25 -10.64 3.31 4.62
CA LEU A 25 -10.51 4.64 5.21
C LEU A 25 -10.49 4.65 6.76
N PRO A 26 -11.31 3.83 7.46
CA PRO A 26 -11.23 3.74 8.92
C PRO A 26 -9.86 3.27 9.43
N LEU A 27 -9.21 2.35 8.71
CA LEU A 27 -7.89 1.82 9.07
C LEU A 27 -6.80 2.88 8.90
N ILE A 28 -6.79 3.56 7.74
CA ILE A 28 -5.89 4.69 7.45
C ILE A 28 -6.03 5.78 8.53
N GLU A 29 -7.26 6.20 8.82
CA GLU A 29 -7.52 7.27 9.78
C GLU A 29 -7.17 6.85 11.22
N ARG A 30 -7.42 5.58 11.59
CA ARG A 30 -7.00 5.04 12.89
C ARG A 30 -5.48 5.09 13.04
N HIS A 31 -4.73 4.61 12.04
CA HIS A 31 -3.28 4.60 12.05
C HIS A 31 -2.71 6.03 12.13
N ARG A 32 -3.23 6.93 11.30
CA ARG A 32 -2.86 8.36 11.29
C ARG A 32 -3.08 9.06 12.64
N ARG A 33 -4.07 8.63 13.43
CA ARG A 33 -4.38 9.21 14.75
C ARG A 33 -3.50 8.70 15.87
N LEU A 34 -2.72 7.63 15.66
CA LEU A 34 -1.84 7.09 16.70
C LEU A 34 -0.80 8.14 17.14
N PRO A 35 -0.68 8.43 18.44
CA PRO A 35 0.24 9.48 18.93
C PRO A 35 1.70 9.28 18.52
N GLU A 36 2.18 8.04 18.49
CA GLU A 36 3.52 7.65 18.03
C GLU A 36 3.73 7.94 16.55
N VAL A 37 2.76 7.60 15.70
CA VAL A 37 2.80 7.85 14.25
C VAL A 37 2.81 9.35 13.96
N ARG A 38 1.93 10.12 14.64
CA ARG A 38 1.92 11.58 14.50
C ARG A 38 3.21 12.23 14.98
N ARG A 39 3.78 11.75 16.09
CA ARG A 39 5.06 12.25 16.60
C ARG A 39 6.20 11.95 15.63
N ALA A 40 6.25 10.74 15.07
CA ALA A 40 7.24 10.38 14.06
C ALA A 40 7.13 11.27 12.82
N TRP A 41 5.91 11.49 12.31
CA TRP A 41 5.67 12.40 11.19
C TRP A 41 6.17 13.82 11.48
N LEU A 42 5.75 14.40 12.62
CA LEU A 42 6.15 15.76 12.98
C LEU A 42 7.66 15.90 13.23
N ALA A 43 8.28 14.88 13.82
CA ALA A 43 9.73 14.86 14.02
C ALA A 43 10.47 14.85 12.67
N TRP A 44 10.04 14.01 11.72
CA TRP A 44 10.60 13.97 10.38
C TRP A 44 10.38 15.27 9.59
N CYS A 45 9.21 15.91 9.73
CA CYS A 45 8.99 17.23 9.13
C CYS A 45 9.92 18.31 9.72
N ALA A 46 10.25 18.21 11.01
CA ALA A 46 11.07 19.21 11.70
C ALA A 46 12.59 19.01 11.46
N ASP A 47 13.05 17.77 11.40
CA ASP A 47 14.43 17.39 11.12
C ASP A 47 14.44 16.24 10.09
N PRO A 48 14.34 16.56 8.77
CA PRO A 48 14.39 15.55 7.73
C PRO A 48 15.69 14.74 7.82
N LEU A 49 15.60 13.45 7.49
CA LEU A 49 16.77 12.58 7.58
C LEU A 49 17.87 13.01 6.60
N PRO A 50 19.14 12.80 6.97
CA PRO A 50 20.26 12.92 6.04
C PRO A 50 20.19 11.80 5.00
N ASP A 51 21.07 11.88 4.01
CA ASP A 51 21.16 10.91 2.93
C ASP A 51 21.29 9.48 3.47
N HIS A 52 20.62 8.52 2.82
CA HIS A 52 20.58 7.13 3.27
C HIS A 52 21.97 6.47 3.27
N ARG A 53 22.90 6.98 2.44
CA ARG A 53 24.29 6.52 2.37
C ARG A 53 25.06 6.77 3.67
N ASP A 54 24.61 7.70 4.50
CA ASP A 54 25.21 8.01 5.79
C ASP A 54 24.56 7.22 6.95
N TRP A 55 23.45 6.50 6.69
CA TRP A 55 22.65 5.90 7.77
C TRP A 55 23.39 4.84 8.56
N ASP A 56 24.28 4.06 7.94
CA ASP A 56 25.06 3.02 8.62
C ASP A 56 25.91 3.60 9.76
N GLU A 57 26.52 4.77 9.55
CA GLU A 57 27.29 5.47 10.58
C GLU A 57 26.36 6.08 11.64
N LEU A 58 25.21 6.60 11.21
CA LEU A 58 24.26 7.29 12.06
C LEU A 58 23.41 6.36 12.94
N TRP A 59 23.26 5.08 12.56
CA TRP A 59 22.58 4.07 13.36
C TRP A 59 23.22 3.88 14.73
N GLY A 60 24.53 4.11 14.86
CA GLY A 60 25.25 4.08 16.13
C GLY A 60 25.04 5.32 17.01
N VAL A 61 24.50 6.41 16.46
CA VAL A 61 24.20 7.64 17.18
C VAL A 61 22.76 7.55 17.71
N PRO A 62 22.53 7.50 19.04
CA PRO A 62 21.21 7.13 19.59
C PRO A 62 20.03 7.94 19.03
N GLU A 63 20.17 9.26 18.96
CA GLU A 63 19.12 10.15 18.46
C GLU A 63 18.86 9.98 16.97
N LYS A 64 19.92 9.79 16.16
CA LYS A 64 19.80 9.65 14.71
C LYS A 64 19.33 8.25 14.31
N GLY A 65 19.83 7.20 14.95
CA GLY A 65 19.29 5.84 14.81
C GLY A 65 17.81 5.77 15.20
N GLN A 66 17.40 6.44 16.28
CA GLN A 66 15.99 6.51 16.65
C GLN A 66 15.14 7.24 15.59
N ALA A 67 15.65 8.34 15.03
CA ALA A 67 14.97 9.07 13.97
C ALA A 67 14.79 8.23 12.70
N ILE A 68 15.86 7.55 12.24
CA ILE A 68 15.82 6.64 11.08
C ILE A 68 14.82 5.51 11.33
N GLY A 69 14.90 4.84 12.48
CA GLY A 69 13.97 3.75 12.82
C GLY A 69 12.52 4.22 12.93
N SER A 70 12.28 5.43 13.44
CA SER A 70 10.93 6.00 13.53
C SER A 70 10.37 6.36 12.15
N PHE A 71 11.21 6.88 11.24
CA PHE A 71 10.83 7.19 9.86
C PHE A 71 10.52 5.93 9.05
N LEU A 72 11.39 4.91 9.14
CA LEU A 72 11.16 3.64 8.46
C LEU A 72 9.86 3.02 8.95
N ARG A 73 9.67 2.94 10.27
CA ARG A 73 8.41 2.45 10.85
C ARG A 73 7.19 3.21 10.34
N LEU A 74 7.23 4.54 10.38
CA LEU A 74 6.15 5.43 9.92
C LEU A 74 5.75 5.16 8.46
N THR A 75 6.71 4.82 7.61
CA THR A 75 6.52 4.71 6.15
C THR A 75 6.45 3.27 5.65
N SER A 76 6.76 2.29 6.50
CA SER A 76 6.71 0.86 6.17
C SER A 76 5.56 0.11 6.86
N GLU A 77 5.13 0.53 8.06
CA GLU A 77 4.00 -0.13 8.73
C GLU A 77 2.71 0.25 8.01
N ALA A 78 2.10 -0.73 7.34
CA ALA A 78 0.85 -0.49 6.65
C ALA A 78 -0.32 -0.56 7.64
N PRO A 79 -1.24 0.43 7.64
CA PRO A 79 -2.58 0.25 8.20
C PRO A 79 -3.28 -0.96 7.58
N LEU A 80 -2.88 -1.35 6.37
CA LEU A 80 -3.43 -2.43 5.57
C LEU A 80 -2.65 -3.74 5.68
N ASP A 81 -1.62 -3.84 6.53
CA ASP A 81 -0.90 -5.11 6.80
C ASP A 81 -1.80 -6.16 7.47
N TYR A 82 -2.96 -5.74 8.00
CA TYR A 82 -4.00 -6.62 8.52
C TYR A 82 -4.88 -7.24 7.41
N LEU A 83 -4.69 -6.84 6.15
CA LEU A 83 -5.27 -7.53 5.01
C LEU A 83 -4.42 -8.76 4.71
N HIS A 84 -4.88 -9.93 5.15
CA HIS A 84 -4.17 -11.18 4.92
C HIS A 84 -4.09 -11.50 3.42
N CYS A 85 -2.85 -11.59 2.92
CA CYS A 85 -2.55 -12.18 1.64
C CYS A 85 -2.45 -13.71 1.84
N SER A 86 -3.58 -14.40 2.03
CA SER A 86 -3.57 -15.86 1.96
C SER A 86 -3.49 -16.27 0.49
N HIS A 87 -2.28 -16.58 0.03
CA HIS A 87 -2.12 -17.47 -1.10
C HIS A 87 -2.67 -18.83 -0.65
N ASP A 88 -3.77 -19.30 -1.23
CA ASP A 88 -4.23 -20.67 -1.04
C ASP A 88 -3.62 -21.53 -2.16
N PRO A 89 -2.49 -22.24 -1.94
CA PRO A 89 -1.86 -23.07 -2.96
C PRO A 89 -2.63 -24.38 -3.24
N HIS A 90 -3.88 -24.51 -2.78
CA HIS A 90 -4.68 -25.75 -2.93
C HIS A 90 -5.97 -25.60 -3.73
N SER A 91 -6.12 -24.55 -4.55
CA SER A 91 -7.14 -24.52 -5.60
C SER A 91 -6.60 -25.10 -6.92
N SER A 92 -6.16 -26.34 -6.91
CA SER A 92 -5.95 -27.13 -8.14
C SER A 92 -6.30 -28.59 -7.91
N ASP A 93 -7.30 -29.04 -8.70
CA ASP A 93 -7.64 -30.41 -9.11
C ASP A 93 -8.32 -31.30 -8.04
N ASP A 94 -9.45 -31.98 -8.29
CA ASP A 94 -9.89 -32.62 -9.53
C ASP A 94 -11.43 -32.91 -9.54
N PRO A 95 -12.07 -32.95 -10.73
CA PRO A 95 -13.45 -33.39 -10.92
C PRO A 95 -13.49 -34.90 -11.18
N HIS A 96 -13.65 -35.71 -10.13
CA HIS A 96 -14.02 -37.12 -10.32
C HIS A 96 -15.19 -37.52 -9.42
N SER A 97 -16.36 -37.52 -10.07
CA SER A 97 -17.51 -38.36 -9.76
C SER A 97 -17.08 -39.81 -9.55
N SER A 98 -17.45 -40.40 -8.42
CA SER A 98 -17.92 -41.78 -8.38
C SER A 98 -18.84 -41.96 -7.19
N ASP A 99 -20.02 -42.48 -7.51
CA ASP A 99 -21.08 -42.92 -6.61
C ASP A 99 -20.58 -43.93 -5.58
N ASP A 100 -21.13 -43.87 -4.36
CA ASP A 100 -21.68 -45.08 -3.75
C ASP A 100 -22.78 -44.74 -2.70
N PRO A 101 -23.96 -45.39 -2.74
CA PRO A 101 -25.10 -45.09 -1.87
C PRO A 101 -25.28 -46.17 -0.79
N HIS A 102 -25.36 -45.81 0.51
CA HIS A 102 -26.09 -46.54 1.56
C HIS A 102 -26.20 -45.65 2.82
N SER A 103 -27.37 -45.05 3.08
CA SER A 103 -28.37 -45.47 4.07
C SER A 103 -27.89 -45.52 5.53
N SER A 104 -28.30 -44.57 6.36
CA SER A 104 -29.31 -44.77 7.42
C SER A 104 -29.47 -43.52 8.31
N ASP A 105 -30.72 -43.31 8.73
CA ASP A 105 -31.21 -42.23 9.58
C ASP A 105 -30.56 -42.18 10.98
N ASP A 106 -30.28 -40.98 11.49
CA ASP A 106 -30.50 -40.68 12.91
C ASP A 106 -30.76 -39.17 13.14
N PRO A 107 -31.88 -38.76 13.76
CA PRO A 107 -32.22 -37.37 13.97
C PRO A 107 -31.83 -36.92 15.40
N ARG A 108 -31.33 -35.69 15.49
CA ARG A 108 -31.07 -34.87 16.70
C ARG A 108 -29.66 -34.97 17.24
N SER A 109 -28.86 -33.95 16.89
CA SER A 109 -28.06 -33.24 17.88
C SER A 109 -27.92 -31.79 17.48
N SER A 110 -28.58 -30.96 18.30
CA SER A 110 -28.10 -29.67 18.76
C SER A 110 -27.68 -28.65 17.69
N GLN A 111 -28.63 -27.78 17.37
CA GLN A 111 -28.36 -26.39 17.05
C GLN A 111 -27.49 -25.78 18.15
N ASP A 112 -26.18 -25.72 17.93
CA ASP A 112 -25.35 -24.69 18.53
C ASP A 112 -25.21 -23.60 17.48
N GLY A 113 -25.96 -22.52 17.70
CA GLY A 113 -25.79 -21.28 16.96
C GLY A 113 -24.44 -20.68 17.31
N SER A 114 -23.40 -21.08 16.60
CA SER A 114 -22.24 -20.20 16.42
C SER A 114 -22.76 -19.00 15.65
N ALA A 115 -22.96 -17.89 16.36
CA ALA A 115 -23.02 -16.59 15.73
C ALA A 115 -21.77 -16.47 14.86
N GLY A 116 -21.93 -16.69 13.56
CA GLY A 116 -20.93 -16.39 12.57
C GLY A 116 -20.65 -14.91 12.72
N CYS A 117 -19.53 -14.59 13.38
CA CYS A 117 -18.84 -13.37 13.08
C CYS A 117 -18.40 -13.56 11.63
N SER A 118 -19.21 -13.09 10.67
CA SER A 118 -18.75 -13.11 9.29
C SER A 118 -17.48 -12.29 9.28
N ASP A 119 -16.39 -12.93 8.91
CA ASP A 119 -15.09 -12.32 8.72
C ASP A 119 -15.12 -11.53 7.39
N ASP A 120 -16.14 -10.67 7.23
CA ASP A 120 -16.37 -9.83 6.04
C ASP A 120 -15.37 -8.65 5.94
N THR A 121 -14.36 -8.66 6.81
CA THR A 121 -13.27 -7.68 6.86
C THR A 121 -12.03 -8.12 6.09
N GLU A 122 -11.97 -9.36 5.62
CA GLU A 122 -10.85 -9.83 4.80
C GLU A 122 -11.01 -9.28 3.37
N VAL A 123 -10.08 -8.40 2.97
CA VAL A 123 -9.95 -7.92 1.58
C VAL A 123 -8.67 -8.54 1.05
N HIS A 124 -8.79 -9.53 0.17
CA HIS A 124 -7.62 -10.11 -0.47
C HIS A 124 -7.09 -9.14 -1.53
N LEU A 125 -5.78 -8.86 -1.46
CA LEU A 125 -5.13 -7.98 -2.41
C LEU A 125 -5.26 -8.50 -3.87
N TYR A 126 -5.34 -9.82 -4.04
CA TYR A 126 -5.61 -10.44 -5.34
C TYR A 126 -6.96 -10.04 -5.92
N ASP A 127 -8.04 -10.00 -5.11
CA ASP A 127 -9.36 -9.57 -5.57
C ASP A 127 -9.36 -8.09 -5.98
N LEU A 128 -8.54 -7.27 -5.30
CA LEU A 128 -8.33 -5.87 -5.69
C LEU A 128 -7.62 -5.76 -7.04
N TRP A 129 -6.72 -6.68 -7.35
CA TRP A 129 -6.07 -6.69 -8.65
C TRP A 129 -6.99 -7.12 -9.78
N GLU A 130 -7.76 -8.19 -9.58
CA GLU A 130 -8.67 -8.71 -10.61
C GLU A 130 -9.79 -7.73 -10.95
N THR A 131 -10.16 -6.86 -10.01
CA THR A 131 -11.18 -5.82 -10.19
C THR A 131 -10.60 -4.48 -10.65
N SER A 132 -9.30 -4.42 -10.96
CA SER A 132 -8.68 -3.22 -11.50
C SER A 132 -9.13 -2.95 -12.94
N ALA A 133 -9.38 -1.68 -13.23
CA ALA A 133 -9.81 -1.23 -14.54
C ALA A 133 -8.65 -1.33 -15.55
N GLU A 134 -8.89 -1.95 -16.72
CA GLU A 134 -7.86 -2.17 -17.74
C GLU A 134 -7.33 -0.86 -18.34
N GLU A 135 -8.09 0.23 -18.24
CA GLU A 135 -7.75 1.55 -18.76
C GLU A 135 -6.52 2.18 -18.07
N VAL A 136 -6.21 1.75 -16.86
CA VAL A 136 -5.08 2.27 -16.08
C VAL A 136 -4.20 1.10 -15.68
N ARG A 137 -2.99 1.05 -16.24
CA ARG A 137 -2.04 -0.01 -15.86
C ARG A 137 -1.68 0.15 -14.38
N PRO A 138 -1.86 -0.87 -13.53
CA PRO A 138 -1.46 -0.80 -12.13
C PRO A 138 0.02 -0.46 -11.98
N TYR A 139 0.37 0.34 -10.97
CA TYR A 139 1.75 0.51 -10.55
C TYR A 139 2.06 -0.49 -9.44
N LEU A 140 3.19 -1.20 -9.56
CA LEU A 140 3.64 -2.22 -8.62
C LEU A 140 5.13 -2.05 -8.33
N GLY A 141 5.45 -1.72 -7.09
CA GLY A 141 6.83 -1.72 -6.60
C GLY A 141 7.06 -2.89 -5.65
N PHE A 142 7.74 -3.94 -6.10
CA PHE A 142 8.13 -5.09 -5.28
C PHE A 142 9.57 -4.99 -4.83
N TYR A 143 9.80 -4.99 -3.51
CA TYR A 143 11.15 -4.85 -2.97
C TYR A 143 11.41 -5.84 -1.85
N ARG A 144 12.52 -6.56 -1.97
CA ARG A 144 12.96 -7.53 -0.96
C ARG A 144 13.71 -6.80 0.14
N LYS A 145 13.21 -6.90 1.38
CA LYS A 145 13.79 -6.23 2.56
C LYS A 145 13.82 -4.69 2.52
N ASP A 146 13.10 -4.09 1.58
CA ASP A 146 13.04 -2.65 1.37
C ASP A 146 11.60 -2.19 1.17
N TYR A 147 11.37 -0.88 1.17
CA TYR A 147 10.04 -0.27 1.15
C TYR A 147 9.94 0.87 0.14
N ALA A 148 9.06 0.70 -0.86
CA ALA A 148 8.86 1.68 -1.93
C ALA A 148 8.47 3.06 -1.39
N VAL A 149 7.52 3.09 -0.47
CA VAL A 149 7.00 4.31 0.15
C VAL A 149 8.08 5.02 0.95
N SER A 150 8.86 4.28 1.76
CA SER A 150 9.95 4.86 2.55
C SER A 150 10.98 5.54 1.67
N ALA A 151 11.41 4.88 0.59
CA ALA A 151 12.37 5.44 -0.35
C ALA A 151 11.81 6.66 -1.08
N LEU A 152 10.54 6.60 -1.54
CA LEU A 152 9.88 7.75 -2.16
C LEU A 152 9.83 8.94 -1.22
N PHE A 153 9.35 8.75 0.01
CA PHE A 153 9.18 9.82 0.99
C PHE A 153 10.53 10.43 1.38
N HIS A 154 11.56 9.60 1.54
CA HIS A 154 12.92 10.06 1.76
C HIS A 154 13.43 10.93 0.60
N ALA A 155 13.22 10.49 -0.64
CA ALA A 155 13.70 11.17 -1.83
C ALA A 155 13.05 12.55 -2.04
N ILE A 156 11.73 12.63 -1.90
CA ILE A 156 10.96 13.86 -2.13
C ILE A 156 10.91 14.79 -0.91
N GLY A 157 11.20 14.25 0.28
CA GLY A 157 11.17 15.00 1.53
C GLY A 157 9.77 15.34 2.05
N PRO A 158 9.67 15.87 3.29
CA PRO A 158 8.39 16.05 3.97
C PRO A 158 7.48 17.10 3.33
N GLU A 159 8.02 18.16 2.74
CA GLU A 159 7.22 19.22 2.10
C GLU A 159 6.40 18.68 0.92
N ARG A 160 7.03 17.88 0.06
CA ARG A 160 6.36 17.24 -1.09
C ARG A 160 5.50 16.07 -0.64
N ALA A 161 5.98 15.26 0.30
CA ALA A 161 5.19 14.15 0.86
C ALA A 161 3.88 14.62 1.49
N ALA A 162 3.86 15.78 2.14
CA ALA A 162 2.65 16.36 2.73
C ALA A 162 1.56 16.75 1.71
N LEU A 163 1.90 16.84 0.42
CA LEU A 163 0.94 17.11 -0.65
C LEU A 163 0.25 15.84 -1.16
N LEU A 164 0.79 14.66 -0.86
CA LEU A 164 0.21 13.40 -1.29
C LEU A 164 -1.04 13.08 -0.45
N PRO A 165 -2.13 12.62 -1.09
CA PRO A 165 -3.35 12.24 -0.37
C PRO A 165 -3.15 10.94 0.42
N GLY A 166 -4.01 10.73 1.41
CA GLY A 166 -3.97 9.54 2.26
C GLY A 166 -2.94 9.64 3.38
N TRP A 167 -2.28 8.52 3.67
CA TRP A 167 -1.26 8.43 4.72
C TRP A 167 -0.17 7.45 4.30
N CYS A 168 1.06 7.96 4.11
CA CYS A 168 2.25 7.14 3.88
C CYS A 168 2.03 6.02 2.83
N GLY A 169 1.55 6.37 1.64
CA GLY A 169 1.35 5.41 0.53
C GLY A 169 -0.04 4.79 0.47
N ASP A 170 -0.79 4.78 1.58
CA ASP A 170 -2.15 4.26 1.61
C ASP A 170 -3.20 5.34 1.35
N PHE A 171 -4.10 5.08 0.41
CA PHE A 171 -5.23 5.96 0.10
C PHE A 171 -6.32 5.18 -0.63
N ALA A 172 -7.56 5.63 -0.50
CA ALA A 172 -8.67 5.18 -1.33
C ALA A 172 -9.43 6.43 -1.77
N LEU A 173 -9.41 6.77 -3.06
CA LEU A 173 -9.95 8.01 -3.62
C LEU A 173 -11.02 7.73 -4.68
N THR A 174 -12.12 8.47 -4.66
CA THR A 174 -13.09 8.44 -5.77
C THR A 174 -12.52 9.12 -7.01
N ALA A 175 -13.12 8.92 -8.18
CA ALA A 175 -12.71 9.57 -9.41
C ALA A 175 -12.65 11.10 -9.30
N GLU A 176 -13.63 11.67 -8.60
CA GLU A 176 -13.69 13.09 -8.33
C GLU A 176 -12.57 13.57 -7.38
N GLU A 177 -12.23 12.78 -6.36
CA GLU A 177 -11.10 13.09 -5.48
C GLU A 177 -9.75 12.92 -6.19
N VAL A 178 -9.61 11.94 -7.08
CA VAL A 178 -8.43 11.78 -7.94
C VAL A 178 -8.21 13.05 -8.76
N ARG A 179 -9.22 13.51 -9.52
CA ARG A 179 -9.13 14.76 -10.30
C ARG A 179 -8.81 15.97 -9.43
N ARG A 180 -9.42 16.08 -8.25
CA ARG A 180 -9.18 17.19 -7.32
C ARG A 180 -7.77 17.17 -6.72
N SER A 181 -7.22 15.99 -6.45
CA SER A 181 -5.90 15.82 -5.85
C SER A 181 -4.75 15.91 -6.86
N LEU A 182 -5.02 15.65 -8.14
CA LEU A 182 -4.00 15.61 -9.19
C LEU A 182 -3.06 16.82 -9.19
N PRO A 183 -3.51 18.10 -9.11
CA PRO A 183 -2.59 19.23 -9.10
C PRO A 183 -1.62 19.24 -7.90
N ALA A 184 -2.01 18.68 -6.76
CA ALA A 184 -1.14 18.56 -5.59
C ALA A 184 -0.12 17.43 -5.77
N VAL A 185 -0.56 16.30 -6.32
CA VAL A 185 0.32 15.16 -6.65
C VAL A 185 1.32 15.53 -7.73
N GLU A 186 0.93 16.29 -8.74
CA GLU A 186 1.84 16.83 -9.76
C GLU A 186 2.88 17.77 -9.16
N ARG A 187 2.52 18.59 -8.17
CA ARG A 187 3.53 19.39 -7.45
C ARG A 187 4.46 18.53 -6.60
N ALA A 188 3.96 17.45 -6.02
CA ALA A 188 4.77 16.54 -5.20
C ALA A 188 5.79 15.78 -6.07
N LEU A 189 5.35 15.19 -7.18
CA LEU A 189 6.10 14.22 -7.98
C LEU A 189 6.61 14.75 -9.32
N GLY A 190 6.10 15.91 -9.78
CA GLY A 190 6.58 16.59 -10.99
C GLY A 190 7.90 17.32 -10.74
N LEU A 191 8.97 16.54 -10.55
CA LEU A 191 10.33 17.03 -10.31
C LEU A 191 10.90 17.69 -11.57
N THR A 192 11.59 18.82 -11.41
CA THR A 192 12.44 19.35 -12.47
C THR A 192 13.61 18.39 -12.76
N PRO A 193 14.30 18.50 -13.91
CA PRO A 193 15.42 17.59 -14.22
C PRO A 193 16.51 17.56 -13.14
N LEU A 194 16.81 18.70 -12.50
CA LEU A 194 17.81 18.76 -11.44
C LEU A 194 17.32 18.10 -10.15
N GLU A 195 16.07 18.37 -9.76
CA GLU A 195 15.45 17.73 -8.60
C GLU A 195 15.30 16.22 -8.81
N ARG A 196 15.05 15.79 -10.05
CA ARG A 196 14.95 14.38 -10.43
C ARG A 196 16.26 13.65 -10.16
N VAL A 197 17.39 14.17 -10.63
CA VAL A 197 18.72 13.58 -10.36
C VAL A 197 18.97 13.48 -8.86
N ALA A 198 18.69 14.55 -8.10
CA ALA A 198 18.87 14.54 -6.65
C ALA A 198 17.94 13.54 -5.93
N ALA A 199 16.71 13.36 -6.42
CA ALA A 199 15.77 12.39 -5.87
C ALA A 199 16.20 10.95 -6.18
N GLU A 200 16.66 10.69 -7.42
CA GLU A 200 17.21 9.40 -7.82
C GLU A 200 18.42 9.00 -6.98
N GLU A 201 19.33 9.94 -6.69
CA GLU A 201 20.48 9.69 -5.81
C GLU A 201 20.09 9.35 -4.35
N ARG A 202 18.89 9.76 -3.92
CA ARG A 202 18.37 9.52 -2.56
C ARG A 202 17.56 8.24 -2.44
N ILE A 203 17.19 7.62 -3.56
CA ILE A 203 16.48 6.35 -3.61
C ILE A 203 17.52 5.22 -3.52
N TRP A 204 17.33 4.33 -2.55
CA TRP A 204 18.18 3.14 -2.38
C TRP A 204 17.58 1.88 -3.03
N LEU A 205 16.47 2.03 -3.74
CA LEU A 205 15.82 0.94 -4.45
C LEU A 205 16.48 0.73 -5.80
N ASP A 206 16.91 -0.51 -6.06
CA ASP A 206 17.23 -0.96 -7.40
C ASP A 206 15.95 -1.42 -8.09
N ALA A 207 15.44 -0.62 -9.02
CA ALA A 207 14.37 -1.06 -9.91
C ALA A 207 14.96 -2.07 -10.92
N GLY A 208 14.29 -3.20 -11.10
CA GLY A 208 14.62 -4.12 -12.19
C GLY A 208 14.41 -3.46 -13.56
N PRO A 209 14.99 -4.04 -14.63
CA PRO A 209 14.89 -3.47 -15.99
C PRO A 209 13.44 -3.36 -16.51
N ASP A 210 12.53 -4.17 -15.96
CA ASP A 210 11.11 -4.19 -16.31
C ASP A 210 10.22 -3.48 -15.27
N ASP A 211 10.80 -3.00 -14.16
CA ASP A 211 10.06 -2.36 -13.09
C ASP A 211 9.87 -0.86 -13.39
N GLU A 212 8.66 -0.38 -13.14
CA GLU A 212 8.41 1.05 -13.21
C GLU A 212 9.05 1.77 -12.01
N PRO A 213 9.85 2.85 -12.21
CA PRO A 213 10.45 3.57 -11.09
C PRO A 213 9.40 4.18 -10.16
N VAL A 214 9.69 4.16 -8.85
CA VAL A 214 8.78 4.71 -7.81
C VAL A 214 8.53 6.22 -7.94
N LEU A 215 9.41 6.95 -8.63
CA LEU A 215 9.22 8.37 -8.94
C LEU A 215 8.23 8.63 -10.08
N ASP A 216 7.98 7.61 -10.92
CA ASP A 216 7.19 7.75 -12.14
C ASP A 216 5.81 7.11 -12.02
N GLY A 217 5.76 5.87 -11.56
CA GLY A 217 4.55 5.05 -11.56
C GLY A 217 3.37 5.66 -10.82
N PRO A 218 3.52 6.16 -9.59
CA PRO A 218 2.42 6.79 -8.88
C PRO A 218 1.82 7.97 -9.65
N LEU A 219 2.65 8.89 -10.15
CA LEU A 219 2.16 10.07 -10.88
C LEU A 219 1.46 9.67 -12.19
N ARG A 220 1.97 8.65 -12.88
CA ARG A 220 1.31 8.08 -14.06
C ARG A 220 -0.10 7.57 -13.73
N CYS A 221 -0.24 6.71 -12.70
CA CYS A 221 -1.55 6.20 -12.28
C CYS A 221 -2.54 7.33 -11.96
N TRP A 222 -2.09 8.39 -11.29
CA TRP A 222 -2.92 9.57 -11.03
C TRP A 222 -3.43 10.26 -12.29
N ARG A 223 -2.57 10.45 -13.29
CA ARG A 223 -2.94 11.11 -14.56
C ARG A 223 -3.89 10.25 -15.37
N GLU A 224 -3.57 8.97 -15.54
CA GLU A 224 -4.40 8.03 -16.30
C GLU A 224 -5.79 7.86 -15.65
N ALA A 225 -5.86 7.68 -14.33
CA ALA A 225 -7.15 7.57 -13.64
C ALA A 225 -7.98 8.86 -13.70
N ALA A 226 -7.33 10.03 -13.60
CA ALA A 226 -8.01 11.31 -13.75
C ALA A 226 -8.62 11.49 -15.15
N GLU A 227 -7.90 11.07 -16.19
CA GLU A 227 -8.35 11.09 -17.59
C GLU A 227 -9.48 10.10 -17.84
N ALA A 228 -9.35 8.87 -17.33
CA ALA A 228 -10.35 7.81 -17.47
C ALA A 228 -11.59 8.01 -16.57
N GLY A 229 -11.54 8.95 -15.63
CA GLY A 229 -12.63 9.18 -14.68
C GLY A 229 -12.79 8.06 -13.66
N LEU A 230 -11.68 7.47 -13.23
CA LEU A 230 -11.61 6.37 -12.27
C LEU A 230 -11.07 6.82 -10.92
N GLY A 231 -11.49 6.14 -9.86
CA GLY A 231 -10.90 6.25 -8.53
C GLY A 231 -9.59 5.48 -8.43
N LEU A 232 -8.85 5.70 -7.35
CA LEU A 232 -7.57 5.01 -7.09
C LEU A 232 -7.51 4.44 -5.67
N LEU A 233 -6.95 3.25 -5.57
CA LEU A 233 -6.52 2.63 -4.33
C LEU A 233 -4.99 2.54 -4.33
N GLY A 234 -4.35 3.10 -3.32
CA GLY A 234 -2.95 2.86 -2.97
C GLY A 234 -2.89 2.03 -1.70
N ALA A 235 -2.13 0.95 -1.73
CA ALA A 235 -1.92 0.08 -0.57
C ALA A 235 -0.49 -0.47 -0.60
N HIS A 236 0.23 -0.35 0.51
CA HIS A 236 1.45 -1.16 0.70
C HIS A 236 1.18 -2.33 1.64
N VAL A 237 1.85 -3.45 1.37
CA VAL A 237 1.65 -4.72 2.07
C VAL A 237 2.96 -5.47 2.29
N HIS A 238 3.01 -6.27 3.34
CA HIS A 238 4.03 -7.30 3.53
C HIS A 238 3.60 -8.66 2.95
N LEU A 239 4.49 -9.26 2.18
CA LEU A 239 4.37 -10.61 1.63
C LEU A 239 5.36 -11.53 2.37
N TYR A 240 4.83 -12.59 2.98
CA TYR A 240 5.57 -13.56 3.81
C TYR A 240 5.70 -14.93 3.15
#